data_AF-A0A927WNF7-F1
#
_entry.id   AF-A0A927WNF7-F1
#
_cell.length_a   1.000
_cell.length_b   1.000
_cell.length_c   1.000
_cell.angle_alpha   90.00
_cell.angle_beta   90.00
_cell.angle_gamma   90.00
#
_symmetry.space_group_name_H-M   'P 1'
#
loop_
_entity.id
_entity.type
_entity.pdbx_description
1 polymer ?
#
loop_
_entity_poly.entity_id
_entity_poly.type
_entity_poly.pdbx_seq_one_letter_code
_entity_poly.pdbx_strand_id
1 'polypeptide(L)' 'MKYGGNENETYQIWGEEPKELLPGQSVTIPEGVKHWHGAQNNSWFQHLSIFKEGATTEWLEPVNEAEYAKLK' A
#
# COMPACT_ATOMS: atom_id res chain seq x y z
N MET A 1 -14.86 21.34 3.62
CA MET A 1 -13.56 21.19 4.31
C MET A 1 -12.68 20.32 3.42
N LYS A 2 -11.60 20.87 2.86
CA LYS A 2 -10.53 20.05 2.27
C LYS A 2 -9.47 19.92 3.36
N TYR A 3 -9.28 18.72 3.90
CA TYR A 3 -8.23 18.49 4.89
C TYR A 3 -6.89 18.58 4.16
N GLY A 4 -6.11 19.63 4.44
CA GLY A 4 -4.84 19.92 3.76
C GLY A 4 -3.68 19.06 4.23
N GLY A 5 -3.85 17.73 4.26
CA GLY A 5 -2.77 16.76 4.43
C GLY A 5 -2.51 16.04 3.11
N ASN A 6 -1.30 15.50 2.92
CA ASN A 6 -1.06 14.57 1.82
C ASN A 6 -1.92 13.31 2.09
N GLU A 7 -2.65 12.83 1.07
CA GLU A 7 -3.57 11.67 1.14
C GLU A 7 -2.98 10.49 0.35
N ASN A 8 -1.67 10.29 0.48
CA ASN A 8 -0.92 9.40 -0.37
C ASN A 8 -0.77 8.02 0.28
N GLU A 9 -1.05 7.01 -0.52
CA GLU A 9 -0.78 5.60 -0.24
C GLU A 9 0.54 5.20 -0.93
N THR A 10 1.24 4.22 -0.39
CA THR A 10 2.36 3.54 -1.05
C THR A 10 2.06 2.07 -1.09
N TYR A 11 2.42 1.42 -2.20
CA TYR A 11 2.41 -0.04 -2.30
C TYR A 11 3.76 -0.54 -2.83
N GLN A 12 4.08 -1.79 -2.52
CA GLN A 12 5.28 -2.45 -3.01
C GLN A 12 4.98 -3.93 -3.24
N ILE A 13 5.33 -4.44 -4.43
CA ILE A 13 5.54 -5.87 -4.65
C ILE A 13 6.92 -6.20 -4.07
N TRP A 14 7.01 -7.21 -3.22
CA TRP A 14 8.21 -7.49 -2.44
C TRP A 14 9.46 -7.59 -3.31
N GLY A 15 10.50 -6.82 -2.97
CA GLY A 15 11.75 -6.76 -3.74
C GLY A 15 11.76 -5.78 -4.91
N GLU A 16 10.63 -5.16 -5.27
CA GLU A 16 10.60 -4.03 -6.21
C GLU A 16 10.73 -2.68 -5.50
N GLU A 17 10.90 -1.58 -6.24
CA GLU A 17 10.80 -0.24 -5.66
C GLU A 17 9.36 0.07 -5.21
N PRO A 18 9.15 0.66 -4.02
CA PRO A 18 7.86 1.16 -3.58
C PRO A 18 7.31 2.24 -4.52
N LYS A 19 5.99 2.23 -4.74
CA LYS A 19 5.30 3.11 -5.69
C LYS A 19 4.19 3.88 -4.97
N GLU A 20 4.10 5.17 -5.25
CA GLU A 20 3.03 6.04 -4.74
C GLU A 20 1.70 5.74 -5.45
N LEU A 21 0.61 5.82 -4.68
CA LEU A 21 -0.76 5.76 -5.14
C LEU A 21 -1.51 7.02 -4.70
N LEU A 22 -2.11 7.68 -5.68
CA LEU A 22 -2.90 8.90 -5.50
C LEU A 22 -4.40 8.58 -5.56
N PRO A 23 -5.25 9.43 -4.94
CA PRO A 23 -6.70 9.26 -5.00
C PRO A 23 -7.23 9.09 -6.43
N GLY A 24 -8.02 8.04 -6.65
CA GLY A 24 -8.60 7.69 -7.94
C GLY A 24 -7.75 6.76 -8.81
N GLN A 25 -6.52 6.42 -8.40
CA GLN A 25 -5.74 5.37 -9.04
C GLN A 25 -6.18 3.98 -8.57
N SER A 26 -5.97 2.98 -9.42
CA SER A 26 -6.13 1.57 -9.08
C SER A 26 -4.86 0.81 -9.40
N VAL A 27 -4.59 -0.20 -8.59
CA VAL A 27 -3.53 -1.18 -8.81
C VAL A 27 -4.15 -2.57 -8.78
N THR A 28 -3.71 -3.44 -9.67
CA THR A 28 -4.02 -4.87 -9.61
C THR A 28 -2.78 -5.61 -9.16
N ILE A 29 -2.87 -6.28 -8.02
CA ILE A 29 -1.79 -7.11 -7.51
C ILE A 29 -1.95 -8.52 -8.08
N PRO A 30 -0.92 -9.09 -8.75
CA PRO A 30 -0.96 -10.46 -9.26
C PRO A 30 -1.22 -11.50 -8.16
N GLU A 31 -1.78 -12.66 -8.52
CA GLU A 31 -2.01 -13.75 -7.57
C GLU A 31 -0.68 -14.31 -7.03
N GLY A 32 -0.66 -14.65 -5.74
CA GLY A 32 0.48 -15.32 -5.11
C GLY A 32 1.72 -14.45 -4.90
N VAL A 33 1.66 -13.15 -5.19
CA VAL A 33 2.79 -12.24 -4.94
C VAL A 33 2.73 -11.63 -3.56
N LYS A 34 3.85 -11.71 -2.85
CA LYS A 34 4.05 -10.98 -1.60
C LYS A 34 4.09 -9.48 -1.88
N HIS A 35 3.30 -8.73 -1.14
CA HIS A 35 3.19 -7.27 -1.29
C HIS A 35 2.76 -6.63 0.03
N TRP A 36 2.90 -5.32 0.11
CA TRP A 36 2.28 -4.51 1.16
C TRP A 36 1.81 -3.18 0.56
N HIS A 37 0.92 -2.52 1.29
CA HIS A 37 0.48 -1.16 1.02
C HIS A 37 0.21 -0.43 2.34
N GLY A 38 0.34 0.88 2.37
CA GLY A 38 0.24 1.67 3.59
C GLY A 38 0.33 3.18 3.35
N ALA A 39 0.14 3.96 4.42
CA ALA A 39 0.25 5.41 4.35
C ALA A 39 1.71 5.84 4.12
N GLN A 40 1.93 6.96 3.45
CA GLN A 40 3.24 7.64 3.54
C GLN A 40 3.48 8.25 4.93
N ASN A 41 4.72 8.64 5.21
CA ASN A 41 5.07 9.32 6.46
C ASN A 41 4.26 10.62 6.62
N ASN A 42 3.66 10.83 7.79
CA ASN A 42 2.77 11.97 8.08
C ASN A 42 1.55 12.10 7.13
N SER A 43 1.16 11.01 6.45
CA SER A 43 -0.02 10.91 5.59
C SER A 43 -1.11 10.08 6.27
N TRP A 44 -2.34 10.23 5.80
CA TRP A 44 -3.41 9.26 6.02
C TRP A 44 -3.97 8.86 4.66
N PHE A 45 -4.49 7.64 4.53
CA PHE A 45 -5.14 7.20 3.30
C PHE A 45 -6.35 6.32 3.61
N GLN A 46 -7.20 6.16 2.61
CA GLN A 46 -8.25 5.15 2.58
C GLN A 46 -8.32 4.57 1.17
N HIS A 47 -8.55 3.27 1.07
CA HIS A 47 -8.69 2.61 -0.20
C HIS A 47 -9.79 1.53 -0.16
N LEU A 48 -10.19 1.05 -1.33
CA LEU A 48 -11.05 -0.12 -1.45
C LEU A 48 -10.20 -1.31 -1.87
N SER A 49 -10.17 -2.34 -1.03
CA SER A 49 -9.59 -3.63 -1.37
C SER A 49 -10.67 -4.57 -1.90
N ILE A 50 -10.50 -5.04 -3.14
CA ILE A 50 -11.46 -5.92 -3.81
C ILE A 50 -10.75 -7.23 -4.13
N PHE A 51 -11.28 -8.33 -3.60
CA PHE A 51 -10.76 -9.67 -3.81
C PHE A 51 -11.76 -10.52 -4.59
N LYS A 52 -11.24 -11.53 -5.29
CA LYS A 52 -12.08 -12.58 -5.89
C LYS A 52 -12.81 -13.35 -4.78
N GLU A 53 -14.02 -13.80 -5.06
CA GLU A 53 -14.78 -14.67 -4.15
C GLU A 53 -13.96 -15.91 -3.77
N GLY A 54 -13.91 -16.21 -2.46
CA GLY A 54 -13.15 -17.33 -1.91
C GLY A 54 -11.64 -17.10 -1.77
N ALA A 55 -11.12 -15.93 -2.14
CA ALA A 55 -9.71 -15.60 -1.90
C ALA A 55 -9.40 -15.50 -0.40
N THR A 56 -8.21 -15.94 -0.01
CA THR A 56 -7.68 -15.84 1.34
C THR A 56 -6.39 -15.02 1.36
N THR A 57 -5.96 -14.62 2.56
CA THR A 57 -4.72 -13.88 2.77
C THR A 57 -3.79 -14.71 3.66
N GLU A 58 -2.58 -14.96 3.16
CA GLU A 58 -1.48 -15.45 3.98
C GLU A 58 -0.72 -14.24 4.53
N TRP A 59 -0.73 -14.08 5.85
CA TRP A 59 0.03 -13.04 6.53
C TRP A 59 1.45 -13.51 6.77
N LEU A 60 2.42 -12.68 6.35
CA LEU A 60 3.84 -12.95 6.48
C LEU A 60 4.46 -12.02 7.52
N GLU A 61 5.77 -11.77 7.43
CA GLU A 61 6.45 -10.86 8.33
C GLU A 61 6.06 -9.39 8.10
N PRO A 62 6.16 -8.53 9.14
CA PRO A 62 6.00 -7.09 8.99
C PRO A 62 7.01 -6.48 8.01
N VAL A 63 6.62 -5.38 7.38
CA VAL A 63 7.55 -4.53 6.61
C VAL A 63 8.63 -4.02 7.56
N ASN A 64 9.89 -4.01 7.09
CA ASN A 64 11.00 -3.51 7.89
C ASN A 64 10.82 -2.01 8.19
N GLU A 65 10.84 -1.65 9.47
CA GLU A 65 10.62 -0.26 9.91
C GLU A 65 11.64 0.73 9.32
N ALA A 66 12.91 0.33 9.17
CA ALA A 66 13.94 1.20 8.61
C ALA A 66 13.80 1.39 7.09
N GLU A 67 13.20 0.44 6.38
CA GLU A 67 12.85 0.61 4.96
C GLU A 67 11.62 1.49 4.82
N TYR A 68 10.60 1.24 5.64
CA TYR A 68 9.38 2.06 5.67
C TYR A 68 9.67 3.53 6.03
N ALA A 69 10.57 3.79 6.98
CA ALA A 69 10.95 5.13 7.37
C ALA A 69 11.65 5.94 6.26
N LYS A 70 12.17 5.28 5.21
CA LYS A 70 12.77 5.96 4.04
C LYS A 70 11.73 6.45 3.04
N LEU A 71 10.48 6.00 3.16
CA LEU A 71 9.39 6.43 2.30
C LEU A 71 9.12 7.92 2.53
N LYS A 72 8.90 8.64 1.45
CA LYS A 72 8.59 10.07 1.48
C LYS A 72 7.10 10.29 1.74
#